data_AF-A0A9D6Z4N2-F1
#
_entry.id   AF-A0A9D6Z4N2-F1
#
_cell.length_a   1.000
_cell.length_b   1.000
_cell.length_c   1.000
_cell.angle_alpha   90.00
_cell.angle_beta   90.00
_cell.angle_gamma   90.00
#
_symmetry.space_group_name_H-M   'P 1'
#
loop_
_entity.id
_entity.type
_entity.pdbx_description
1 polymer ?
#
loop_
_entity_poly.entity_id
_entity_poly.type
_entity_poly.pdbx_seq_one_letter_code
_entity_poly.pdbx_strand_id
1 'polypeptide(L)'
;MRFHFSKHVQEELEARKIARMLVDKLLQTPEQKVPEVEGITCFQSRVDIGGKQYLLRVMVNDSVDPPVVVTAYRTNKIAKYWRKP
;
A
#
# COMPACT_ATOMS: atom_id res chain seq x y z
N MET A 1 11.75 -7.55 5.01
CA MET A 1 11.58 -7.91 3.58
C MET A 1 12.08 -6.75 2.74
N ARG A 2 12.83 -7.01 1.67
CA ARG A 2 13.15 -5.99 0.65
C ARG A 2 12.04 -6.02 -0.38
N PHE A 3 11.35 -4.90 -0.55
CA PHE A 3 10.34 -4.74 -1.60
C PHE A 3 10.96 -4.01 -2.78
N HIS A 4 10.71 -4.50 -3.99
CA HIS A 4 11.14 -3.82 -5.20
C HIS A 4 10.07 -2.82 -5.67
N PHE A 5 10.52 -1.63 -6.04
CA PHE A 5 9.66 -0.57 -6.58
C PHE A 5 10.12 -0.29 -8.00
N SER A 6 9.22 -0.52 -8.96
CA SER A 6 9.50 -0.13 -10.34
C SER A 6 9.45 1.39 -10.50
N LYS A 7 10.04 1.90 -11.59
CA LYS A 7 9.96 3.32 -11.96
C LYS A 7 8.51 3.81 -12.02
N HIS A 8 7.61 2.99 -12.56
CA HIS A 8 6.18 3.28 -12.64
C HIS A 8 5.55 3.56 -11.27
N VAL A 9 5.89 2.77 -10.25
CA VAL A 9 5.38 2.98 -8.89
C VAL A 9 5.94 4.27 -8.28
N GLN A 10 7.21 4.59 -8.54
CA GLN A 10 7.80 5.84 -8.06
C GLN A 10 7.08 7.05 -8.65
N GLU A 11 6.86 7.06 -9.96
CA GLU A 11 6.09 8.09 -10.67
C GLU A 11 4.64 8.18 -10.15
N GLU A 12 4.01 7.04 -9.85
CA GLU A 12 2.66 6.98 -9.29
C GLU A 12 2.59 7.61 -7.87
N LEU A 13 3.58 7.33 -7.02
CA LEU A 13 3.67 7.91 -5.68
C LEU A 13 3.81 9.43 -5.73
N GLU A 14 4.67 9.93 -6.63
CA GLU A 14 4.86 11.37 -6.84
C GLU A 14 3.58 12.03 -7.34
N ALA A 15 2.95 11.47 -8.39
CA ALA A 15 1.70 11.99 -8.96
C ALA A 15 0.57 12.03 -7.92
N ARG A 16 0.52 11.06 -6.99
CA ARG A 16 -0.50 10.97 -5.93
C ARG A 16 -0.13 11.69 -4.64
N LYS A 17 1.05 12.32 -4.58
CA LYS A 17 1.60 12.97 -3.39
C LYS A 17 1.63 12.04 -2.18
N ILE A 18 2.06 10.80 -2.40
CA ILE A 18 2.21 9.79 -1.36
C ILE A 18 3.70 9.71 -1.02
N ALA A 19 4.05 10.09 0.21
CA ALA A 19 5.43 10.01 0.66
C ALA A 19 5.89 8.54 0.68
N ARG A 20 7.03 8.27 0.03
CA ARG A 20 7.64 6.93 -0.01
C ARG A 20 7.81 6.32 1.38
N MET A 21 8.20 7.14 2.37
CA MET A 21 8.34 6.73 3.77
C MET A 21 7.06 6.14 4.38
N LEU A 22 5.86 6.62 3.99
CA LEU A 22 4.59 6.05 4.46
C LEU A 22 4.38 4.64 3.90
N VAL A 23 4.77 4.42 2.65
CA VAL A 23 4.70 3.12 1.98
C VAL A 23 5.67 2.15 2.64
N ASP A 24 6.92 2.55 2.86
CA ASP A 24 7.91 1.68 3.52
C ASP A 24 7.48 1.32 4.95
N LYS A 25 6.92 2.26 5.71
CA LYS A 25 6.38 2.00 7.05
C LYS A 25 5.22 1.01 7.00
N LEU A 26 4.27 1.21 6.09
CA LEU A 26 3.14 0.30 5.90
C LEU A 26 3.60 -1.10 5.51
N LEU A 27 4.58 -1.23 4.62
CA LEU A 27 5.09 -2.52 4.18
C LEU A 27 5.83 -3.29 5.30
N GLN A 28 6.45 -2.56 6.24
CA GLN A 28 7.09 -3.17 7.41
C GLN A 28 6.08 -3.61 8.47
N THR A 29 5.08 -2.76 8.76
CA THR A 29 4.07 -3.02 9.81
C THR A 29 2.67 -2.71 9.29
N PRO A 30 2.11 -3.55 8.40
CA PRO A 30 0.78 -3.32 7.86
C PRO A 30 -0.27 -3.59 8.94
N GLU A 31 -1.25 -2.71 9.08
CA GLU A 31 -2.42 -2.99 9.93
C GLU A 31 -3.24 -4.17 9.40
N GLN A 32 -3.36 -4.31 8.07
CA GLN A 32 -4.01 -5.46 7.44
C GLN A 32 -3.28 -5.90 6.17
N LYS A 33 -3.28 -7.22 5.95
CA LYS A 33 -2.93 -7.84 4.67
C LYS A 33 -4.19 -8.50 4.12
N VAL A 34 -4.66 -8.03 2.97
CA VAL A 34 -5.91 -8.49 2.35
C VAL A 34 -5.56 -9.12 1.00
N PRO A 35 -5.80 -10.43 0.81
CA PRO A 35 -5.68 -11.04 -0.51
C PRO A 35 -6.68 -10.38 -1.47
N GLU A 36 -6.23 -9.88 -2.62
CA GLU A 36 -7.12 -9.26 -3.62
C GLU A 36 -7.36 -10.18 -4.82
N VAL A 37 -6.28 -10.62 -5.46
CA VAL A 37 -6.29 -11.58 -6.58
C VAL A 37 -5.11 -12.54 -6.43
N GLU A 38 -5.08 -13.61 -7.23
CA GLU A 38 -4.00 -14.61 -7.16
C GLU A 38 -2.61 -13.96 -7.30
N GLY A 39 -1.75 -14.19 -6.29
CA GLY A 39 -0.39 -13.63 -6.22
C GLY A 39 -0.29 -12.15 -5.88
N ILE A 40 -1.40 -11.44 -5.60
CA ILE A 40 -1.40 -10.05 -5.17
C ILE A 40 -2.07 -9.89 -3.80
N THR A 41 -1.26 -9.45 -2.84
CA THR A 41 -1.73 -9.08 -1.51
C THR A 41 -1.76 -7.56 -1.36
N CYS A 42 -2.91 -7.03 -0.93
CA CYS A 42 -3.05 -5.63 -0.54
C CYS A 42 -2.62 -5.45 0.92
N PHE A 43 -1.49 -4.78 1.11
CA PHE A 43 -1.06 -4.27 2.40
C PHE A 43 -1.76 -2.94 2.61
N GLN A 44 -2.52 -2.80 3.69
CA GLN A 44 -3.26 -1.56 3.96
C GLN A 44 -3.09 -1.09 5.40
N SER A 45 -3.05 0.23 5.58
CA SER A 45 -2.99 0.88 6.89
C SER A 45 -3.61 2.27 6.84
N ARG A 46 -4.22 2.67 7.95
CA ARG A 46 -4.70 4.01 8.20
C ARG A 46 -3.51 4.92 8.47
N VAL A 47 -3.47 6.03 7.76
CA VAL A 47 -2.43 7.06 7.87
C VAL A 47 -3.08 8.42 8.02
N ASP A 48 -2.49 9.27 8.87
CA ASP A 48 -2.86 10.68 8.92
C ASP A 48 -2.03 11.44 7.88
N ILE A 49 -2.70 12.19 7.01
CA ILE A 49 -2.06 13.07 6.03
C ILE A 49 -2.73 14.43 6.14
N GLY A 50 -2.07 15.35 6.83
CA GLY A 50 -2.56 16.72 7.02
C GLY A 50 -3.79 16.81 7.92
N GLY A 51 -3.83 16.02 9.01
CA GLY A 51 -4.92 16.04 9.99
C GLY A 51 -6.18 15.30 9.55
N LYS A 52 -6.10 14.54 8.46
CA LYS A 52 -7.19 13.70 7.96
C LYS A 52 -6.71 12.27 7.82
N GLN A 53 -7.52 11.34 8.32
CA GLN A 53 -7.28 9.92 8.15
C GLN A 53 -7.61 9.47 6.72
N TYR A 54 -6.68 8.70 6.15
CA TYR A 54 -6.82 8.00 4.88
C TYR A 54 -6.46 6.53 5.07
N LEU A 55 -7.01 5.65 4.23
CA LEU A 55 -6.49 4.31 4.06
C LEU A 55 -5.44 4.34 2.95
N LEU A 56 -4.18 4.06 3.29
CA LEU A 56 -3.13 3.76 2.33
C LEU A 56 -3.23 2.29 1.96
N ARG A 57 -3.31 2.00 0.67
CA ARG A 57 -3.39 0.66 0.07
C ARG A 57 -2.20 0.47 -0.86
N VAL A 58 -1.46 -0.60 -0.65
CA VAL A 58 -0.24 -0.95 -1.38
C VAL A 58 -0.38 -2.39 -1.85
N MET A 59 -0.46 -2.56 -3.16
CA MET A 59 -0.65 -3.86 -3.79
C MET A 59 0.73 -4.42 -4.07
N VAL A 60 1.01 -5.58 -3.48
CA VAL A 60 2.29 -6.25 -3.59
C VAL A 60 2.06 -7.58 -4.29
N ASN A 61 2.84 -7.81 -5.35
CA ASN A 61 3.03 -9.14 -5.87
C ASN A 61 4.00 -9.88 -4.94
N ASP A 62 3.45 -10.72 -4.08
CA ASP A 62 4.19 -11.55 -3.12
C ASP A 62 4.44 -12.97 -3.63
N SER A 63 4.05 -13.26 -4.87
CA SER A 63 4.38 -14.53 -5.57
C SER A 63 5.80 -14.57 -6.15
N VAL A 64 6.51 -13.44 -6.16
CA VAL A 64 7.88 -13.30 -6.69
C VAL A 64 8.87 -12.90 -5.59
N ASP A 65 10.14 -13.29 -5.73
CA ASP A 65 11.23 -12.88 -4.83
C ASP A 65 12.29 -12.06 -5.60
N PRO A 66 12.57 -10.81 -5.19
CA PRO A 66 11.94 -10.08 -4.08
C PRO A 66 10.48 -9.65 -4.41
N PRO A 67 9.59 -9.52 -3.40
CA PRO A 67 8.23 -9.04 -3.61
C PRO A 67 8.20 -7.66 -4.28
N VAL A 68 7.29 -7.49 -5.24
CA VAL A 68 7.23 -6.29 -6.09
C VAL A 68 6.00 -5.46 -5.73
N VAL A 69 6.20 -4.18 -5.46
CA VAL A 69 5.07 -3.24 -5.35
C VAL A 69 4.53 -2.98 -6.75
N VAL A 70 3.24 -3.18 -6.94
CA VAL A 70 2.54 -3.02 -8.22
C VAL A 70 1.85 -1.66 -8.31
N THR A 71 1.16 -1.27 -7.24
CA THR A 71 0.49 0.04 -7.15
C THR A 71 0.35 0.48 -5.71
N ALA A 72 0.29 1.79 -5.49
CA ALA A 72 0.01 2.42 -4.21
C ALA A 72 -0.94 3.61 -4.37
N TYR A 73 -1.99 3.64 -3.56
CA TYR A 73 -2.91 4.77 -3.48
C TYR A 73 -3.45 4.98 -2.09
N ARG A 74 -3.98 6.18 -1.87
CA ARG A 74 -4.73 6.52 -0.67
C ARG A 74 -6.20 6.75 -1.01
N THR A 75 -7.09 6.39 -0.09
CA THR A 75 -8.52 6.62 -0.23
C THR A 75 -9.13 7.04 1.10
N ASN A 76 -10.16 7.89 1.06
CA ASN A 76 -10.97 8.22 2.23
C ASN A 76 -12.08 7.18 2.50
N LYS A 77 -12.28 6.21 1.59
CA LYS A 77 -13.32 5.18 1.71
C LYS A 77 -12.87 4.03 2.62
N ILE A 78 -12.41 4.35 3.84
CA ILE A 78 -11.90 3.37 4.80
C ILE A 78 -12.94 2.26 5.03
N ALA A 79 -14.19 2.61 5.32
CA ALA A 79 -15.25 1.65 5.60
C ALA A 79 -15.55 0.65 4.46
N LYS A 80 -15.28 1.03 3.20
CA LYS A 80 -15.48 0.12 2.05
C LYS A 80 -14.41 -0.98 1.99
N TYR A 81 -13.19 -0.62 2.36
CA TYR A 81 -11.99 -1.43 2.12
C TYR A 81 -11.43 -2.08 3.39
N TRP A 82 -11.80 -1.56 4.56
CA TRP A 82 -11.43 -2.12 5.84
C TRP A 82 -12.12 -3.46 6.05
N ARG A 83 -11.35 -4.52 6.23
CA ARG A 83 -11.90 -5.84 6.55
C ARG A 83 -12.05 -5.92 8.06
N LYS A 84 -13.26 -6.10 8.57
CA LYS A 84 -13.43 -6.40 9.98
C LYS A 84 -12.86 -7.81 10.23
N PRO A 85 -12.17 -8.04 11.35
CA PRO A 85 -11.86 -9.39 11.79
C PRO A 85 -13.14 -10.21 12.00
#